data_AF-A0A354HZK1-F1
#
_entry.id   AF-A0A354HZK1-F1
#
_cell.length_a   1.000
_cell.length_b   1.000
_cell.length_c   1.000
_cell.angle_alpha   90.00
_cell.angle_beta   90.00
_cell.angle_gamma   90.00
#
_symmetry.space_group_name_H-M   'P 1'
#
loop_
_entity.id
_entity.type
_entity.pdbx_description
1 polymer ?
#
loop_
_entity_poly.entity_id
_entity_poly.type
_entity_poly.pdbx_seq_one_letter_code
_entity_poly.pdbx_strand_id
1 'polypeptide(L)'
;MAKKSSKKKQSDKQPVSPLVFLRDKARSLPLGKCYVNDYKNAAGLAVVVVTRLHPNGNVTWALYEVDMYCLGVKDAFVCVNEPPTRFQKRLGELNDSFGLIETGYDVCHNMVYGAVEFAREAGINPVAEFSSARYLLEEDTDDIPLIEYEYGLDDRHHLVINPEGSEKPYLAMLEKNLGKGNYTVVDNSEAAVNVLSRKLYTGYNDMMAEMNRHPSEPYSYKHPAYHVYKRFSFPEIKSILLDPVNIDFLPDETIDMILSHPADKLVVDVNRLITNEIGRTWAAIEDDTIEPYTNASILYGVMFLTELKRPEGLPVIMEILRQSDDFLQYHFGDISAELLIPAVYACGRNDIPVLLEFLETPGFNSYARHYVHEALGMIAINEPERRGEIIGVFRRILTDMVTRLPKVDRCDGMLAGLMMSTLIDINAYELLPEIKAVFDTDCVDLSAVGDYDAIKSELTPDCRPSAVCHHALQDIHTVNKWLKTFVPAIDSER
;
A
#
# COMPACT_ATOMS: atom_id res chain seq x y z
N MET A 1 22.81 -58.61 35.98
CA MET A 1 21.61 -58.65 35.13
C MET A 1 21.09 -57.22 34.96
N ALA A 2 21.14 -56.66 33.75
CA ALA A 2 20.44 -55.43 33.42
C ALA A 2 20.02 -55.50 31.94
N LYS A 3 18.71 -55.57 31.72
CA LYS A 3 18.05 -55.66 30.42
C LYS A 3 18.25 -54.35 29.65
N LYS A 4 18.85 -54.40 28.46
CA LYS A 4 18.76 -53.35 27.44
C LYS A 4 17.34 -53.39 26.85
N SER A 5 16.55 -52.34 27.08
CA SER A 5 15.26 -52.13 26.40
C SER A 5 15.49 -51.38 25.08
N SER A 6 14.95 -51.93 23.99
CA SER A 6 14.93 -51.31 22.66
C SER A 6 13.90 -50.19 22.62
N LYS A 7 14.32 -48.93 22.42
CA LYS A 7 13.43 -47.84 22.04
C LYS A 7 12.99 -48.03 20.58
N LYS A 8 11.68 -48.20 20.36
CA LYS A 8 11.04 -48.11 19.04
C LYS A 8 11.29 -46.72 18.47
N LYS A 9 11.86 -46.63 17.26
CA LYS A 9 11.90 -45.41 16.47
C LYS A 9 10.48 -44.99 16.12
N GLN A 10 10.06 -43.83 16.63
CA GLN A 10 8.88 -43.13 16.20
C GLN A 10 9.18 -42.58 14.80
N SER A 11 8.37 -42.94 13.80
CA SER A 11 8.55 -42.45 12.43
C SER A 11 8.23 -40.96 12.40
N ASP A 12 9.24 -40.12 12.17
CA ASP A 12 9.03 -38.72 11.77
C ASP A 12 8.20 -38.71 10.48
N LYS A 13 6.96 -38.21 10.58
CA LYS A 13 6.17 -37.87 9.40
C LYS A 13 6.82 -36.62 8.79
N GLN A 14 7.36 -36.75 7.58
CA GLN A 14 7.74 -35.59 6.78
C GLN A 14 6.56 -34.62 6.66
N PRO A 15 6.80 -33.29 6.68
CA PRO A 15 5.74 -32.31 6.46
C PRO A 15 5.11 -32.53 5.08
N VAL A 16 3.79 -32.68 5.06
CA VAL A 16 3.00 -32.84 3.82
C VAL A 16 2.99 -31.50 3.08
N SER A 17 3.25 -31.50 1.77
CA SER A 17 3.19 -30.25 0.99
C SER A 17 1.75 -29.68 1.02
N PRO A 18 1.57 -28.34 1.02
CA PRO A 18 0.25 -27.73 1.04
C PRO A 18 -0.71 -28.28 -0.03
N LEU A 19 -0.24 -28.50 -1.26
CA LEU A 19 -1.05 -29.05 -2.35
C LEU A 19 -1.51 -30.50 -2.10
N VAL A 20 -0.65 -31.35 -1.52
CA VAL A 20 -1.01 -32.73 -1.16
C VAL A 20 -2.03 -32.73 -0.02
N PHE A 21 -1.86 -31.84 0.96
CA PHE A 21 -2.86 -31.65 2.01
C PHE A 21 -4.21 -31.22 1.43
N LEU A 22 -4.23 -30.22 0.54
CA LEU A 22 -5.46 -29.74 -0.08
C LEU A 22 -6.19 -30.85 -0.81
N ARG A 23 -5.51 -31.54 -1.72
CA ARG A 23 -6.09 -32.63 -2.52
C ARG A 23 -6.61 -33.79 -1.66
N ASP A 24 -5.85 -34.21 -0.65
CA ASP A 24 -6.10 -35.49 0.04
C ASP A 24 -6.83 -35.33 1.38
N LYS A 25 -6.88 -34.10 1.94
CA LYS A 25 -7.34 -33.86 3.33
C LYS A 25 -8.26 -32.67 3.51
N ALA A 26 -8.28 -31.65 2.64
CA ALA A 26 -9.09 -30.45 2.88
C ALA A 26 -10.58 -30.79 3.08
N ARG A 27 -11.17 -31.62 2.21
CA ARG A 27 -12.58 -32.04 2.31
C ARG A 27 -12.95 -32.83 3.56
N SER A 28 -11.96 -33.43 4.23
CA SER A 28 -12.19 -34.14 5.49
C SER A 28 -12.30 -33.22 6.70
N LEU A 29 -11.94 -31.94 6.57
CA LEU A 29 -12.12 -30.96 7.63
C LEU A 29 -13.56 -30.46 7.69
N PRO A 30 -14.11 -30.25 8.90
CA PRO A 30 -15.40 -29.59 9.08
C PRO A 30 -15.43 -28.24 8.38
N LEU A 31 -16.56 -27.93 7.72
CA LEU A 31 -16.82 -26.59 7.19
C LEU A 31 -16.87 -25.57 8.32
N GLY A 32 -16.28 -24.41 8.08
CA GLY A 32 -16.44 -23.23 8.93
C GLY A 32 -17.45 -22.25 8.33
N LYS A 33 -17.33 -20.99 8.72
CA LYS A 33 -18.15 -19.90 8.17
C LYS A 33 -17.74 -19.58 6.73
N CYS A 34 -18.70 -19.22 5.90
CA CYS A 34 -18.46 -18.77 4.54
C CYS A 34 -18.95 -17.32 4.39
N TYR A 35 -18.36 -16.59 3.44
CA TYR A 35 -18.65 -15.17 3.25
C TYR A 35 -18.76 -14.84 1.77
N VAL A 36 -19.59 -13.87 1.44
CA VAL A 36 -19.74 -13.34 0.08
C VAL A 36 -20.17 -11.88 0.10
N ASN A 37 -19.80 -11.09 -0.89
CA ASN A 37 -20.36 -9.75 -1.09
C ASN A 37 -21.62 -9.78 -1.98
N ASP A 38 -22.32 -8.65 -2.07
CA ASP A 38 -23.33 -8.46 -3.11
C ASP A 38 -22.66 -8.07 -4.44
N TYR A 39 -22.47 -9.06 -5.31
CA TYR A 39 -21.80 -8.90 -6.60
C TYR A 39 -22.49 -7.88 -7.52
N LYS A 40 -23.80 -7.63 -7.35
CA LYS A 40 -24.52 -6.62 -8.15
C LYS A 40 -24.04 -5.20 -7.85
N ASN A 41 -23.58 -4.96 -6.62
CA ASN A 41 -22.99 -3.67 -6.22
C ASN A 41 -21.49 -3.56 -6.60
N ALA A 42 -20.90 -4.65 -7.10
CA ALA A 42 -19.49 -4.75 -7.49
C ALA A 42 -19.34 -5.09 -8.98
N ALA A 43 -20.23 -4.57 -9.82
CA ALA A 43 -20.19 -4.73 -11.28
C ALA A 43 -20.08 -6.20 -11.75
N GLY A 44 -20.73 -7.14 -11.05
CA GLY A 44 -20.71 -8.56 -11.40
C GLY A 44 -19.66 -9.37 -10.65
N LEU A 45 -18.77 -8.75 -9.87
CA LEU A 45 -17.71 -9.45 -9.16
C LEU A 45 -18.16 -9.95 -7.78
N ALA A 46 -18.24 -11.26 -7.62
CA ALA A 46 -18.43 -11.90 -6.33
C ALA A 46 -17.07 -12.30 -5.72
N VAL A 47 -16.80 -11.84 -4.51
CA VAL A 47 -15.69 -12.29 -3.67
C VAL A 47 -16.24 -13.32 -2.69
N VAL A 48 -15.88 -14.59 -2.91
CA VAL A 48 -16.40 -15.73 -2.15
C VAL A 48 -15.30 -16.28 -1.25
N VAL A 49 -15.56 -16.38 0.06
CA VAL A 49 -14.65 -16.97 1.03
C VAL A 49 -15.25 -18.24 1.63
N VAL A 50 -14.52 -19.36 1.53
CA VAL A 50 -14.91 -20.64 2.12
C VAL A 50 -13.86 -21.08 3.12
N THR A 51 -14.28 -21.49 4.32
CA THR A 51 -13.38 -21.90 5.39
C THR A 51 -13.61 -23.33 5.84
N ARG A 52 -12.56 -23.96 6.36
CA ARG A 52 -12.57 -25.28 7.01
C ARG A 52 -11.72 -25.26 8.26
N LEU A 53 -12.19 -25.94 9.30
CA LEU A 53 -11.66 -25.86 10.66
C LEU A 53 -10.74 -27.04 10.96
N HIS A 54 -9.55 -26.75 11.49
CA HIS A 54 -8.63 -27.77 11.95
C HIS A 54 -8.89 -28.15 13.42
N PRO A 55 -8.58 -29.39 13.84
CA PRO A 55 -8.68 -29.79 15.26
C PRO A 55 -7.80 -28.98 16.23
N ASN A 56 -6.75 -28.33 15.73
CA ASN A 56 -5.87 -27.46 16.52
C ASN A 56 -6.44 -26.04 16.72
N GLY A 57 -7.62 -25.75 16.16
CA GLY A 57 -8.27 -24.43 16.22
C GLY A 57 -7.92 -23.51 15.06
N ASN A 58 -6.97 -23.85 14.19
CA ASN A 58 -6.63 -23.05 13.01
C ASN A 58 -7.64 -23.22 11.88
N VAL A 59 -7.55 -22.33 10.88
CA VAL A 59 -8.47 -22.28 9.74
C VAL A 59 -7.70 -22.52 8.44
N THR A 60 -8.28 -23.29 7.52
CA THR A 60 -7.89 -23.29 6.10
C THR A 60 -8.99 -22.65 5.31
N TRP A 61 -8.67 -21.69 4.47
CA TRP A 61 -9.67 -20.94 3.74
C TRP A 61 -9.22 -20.62 2.33
N ALA A 62 -10.21 -20.52 1.45
CA ALA A 62 -10.05 -20.15 0.06
C ALA A 62 -10.81 -18.86 -0.18
N LEU A 63 -10.26 -18.02 -1.04
CA LEU A 63 -10.95 -16.91 -1.66
C LEU A 63 -11.09 -17.20 -3.16
N TYR A 64 -12.23 -16.86 -3.71
CA TYR A 64 -12.51 -16.90 -5.14
C TYR A 64 -13.02 -15.53 -5.57
N GLU A 65 -12.39 -14.96 -6.59
CA GLU A 65 -12.95 -13.83 -7.32
C GLU A 65 -13.72 -14.38 -8.52
N VAL A 66 -15.04 -14.29 -8.43
CA VAL A 66 -15.97 -14.89 -9.38
C VAL A 66 -16.65 -13.78 -10.17
N ASP A 67 -16.31 -13.68 -11.45
CA ASP A 67 -17.05 -12.87 -12.40
C ASP A 67 -18.35 -13.61 -12.77
N MET A 68 -19.45 -13.12 -12.21
CA MET A 68 -20.81 -13.65 -12.41
C MET A 68 -21.36 -13.32 -13.80
N TYR A 69 -20.73 -12.40 -14.53
CA TYR A 69 -21.21 -11.89 -15.81
C TYR A 69 -20.52 -12.51 -17.02
N CYS A 70 -19.28 -12.99 -16.89
CA CYS A 70 -18.59 -13.57 -18.04
C CYS A 70 -17.50 -14.59 -17.71
N LEU A 71 -16.47 -14.20 -16.97
CA LEU A 71 -15.20 -14.94 -16.92
C LEU A 71 -15.19 -16.14 -15.96
N GLY A 72 -16.18 -16.27 -15.08
CA GLY A 72 -16.17 -17.27 -14.02
C GLY A 72 -15.10 -16.94 -12.98
N VAL A 73 -14.36 -17.95 -12.47
CA VAL A 73 -13.30 -17.70 -11.48
C VAL A 73 -12.07 -17.09 -12.14
N LYS A 74 -11.86 -15.79 -11.92
CA LYS A 74 -10.74 -15.01 -12.47
C LYS A 74 -9.51 -14.99 -11.57
N ASP A 75 -9.70 -15.13 -10.26
CA ASP A 75 -8.64 -15.28 -9.28
C ASP A 75 -9.06 -16.26 -8.18
N ALA A 76 -8.11 -16.99 -7.62
CA ALA A 76 -8.32 -17.87 -6.49
C ALA A 76 -7.04 -18.04 -5.68
N PHE A 77 -7.15 -18.03 -4.35
CA PHE A 77 -6.03 -18.38 -3.49
C PHE A 77 -6.48 -19.19 -2.27
N VAL A 78 -5.53 -19.89 -1.64
CA VAL A 78 -5.78 -20.68 -0.44
C VAL A 78 -4.71 -20.44 0.62
N CYS A 79 -5.15 -20.28 1.86
CA CYS A 79 -4.26 -20.31 3.02
C CYS A 79 -4.53 -21.57 3.85
N VAL A 80 -3.46 -22.31 4.18
CA VAL A 80 -3.55 -23.57 4.93
C VAL A 80 -3.13 -23.38 6.38
N ASN A 81 -3.94 -23.90 7.30
CA ASN A 81 -3.67 -24.00 8.73
C ASN A 81 -3.28 -22.65 9.37
N GLU A 82 -3.98 -21.57 9.01
CA GLU A 82 -3.75 -20.21 9.48
C GLU A 82 -4.33 -19.99 10.89
N PRO A 83 -3.60 -19.31 11.81
CA PRO A 83 -4.15 -18.94 13.11
C PRO A 83 -5.41 -18.08 12.98
N PRO A 84 -6.45 -18.27 13.83
CA PRO A 84 -7.71 -17.54 13.74
C PRO A 84 -7.56 -16.02 13.75
N THR A 85 -6.62 -15.48 14.53
CA THR A 85 -6.37 -14.04 14.61
C THR A 85 -5.88 -13.45 13.29
N ARG A 86 -5.04 -14.19 12.56
CA ARG A 86 -4.53 -13.76 11.25
C ARG A 86 -5.62 -13.87 10.18
N PHE A 87 -6.41 -14.95 10.23
CA PHE A 87 -7.58 -15.08 9.36
C PHE A 87 -8.59 -13.95 9.60
N GLN A 88 -8.90 -13.62 10.85
CA GLN A 88 -9.81 -12.52 11.21
C GLN A 88 -9.32 -11.17 10.70
N LYS A 89 -8.02 -10.88 10.80
CA LYS A 89 -7.44 -9.64 10.24
C LYS A 89 -7.70 -9.55 8.73
N ARG A 90 -7.36 -10.59 7.97
CA ARG A 90 -7.57 -10.64 6.51
C ARG A 90 -9.04 -10.59 6.11
N LEU A 91 -9.90 -11.26 6.87
CA LEU A 91 -11.35 -11.20 6.65
C LEU A 91 -11.87 -9.77 6.88
N GLY A 92 -11.34 -9.05 7.86
CA GLY A 92 -11.62 -7.62 8.08
C GLY A 92 -11.24 -6.77 6.87
N GLU A 93 -9.99 -6.90 6.39
CA GLU A 93 -9.50 -6.18 5.19
C GLU A 93 -10.38 -6.44 3.95
N LEU A 94 -10.77 -7.70 3.74
CA LEU A 94 -11.68 -8.08 2.65
C LEU A 94 -13.09 -7.52 2.85
N ASN A 95 -13.60 -7.53 4.08
CA ASN A 95 -14.90 -6.98 4.40
C ASN A 95 -14.95 -5.46 4.19
N ASP A 96 -13.91 -4.74 4.58
CA ASP A 96 -13.83 -3.29 4.40
C ASP A 96 -13.78 -2.91 2.92
N SER A 97 -13.16 -3.76 2.09
CA SER A 97 -13.04 -3.55 0.64
C SER A 97 -14.30 -3.95 -0.14
N PHE A 98 -14.93 -5.05 0.23
CA PHE A 98 -15.99 -5.68 -0.58
C PHE A 98 -17.37 -5.76 0.09
N GLY A 99 -17.48 -5.46 1.39
CA GLY A 99 -18.73 -5.60 2.15
C GLY A 99 -19.18 -7.05 2.28
N LEU A 100 -18.32 -7.91 2.83
CA LEU A 100 -18.58 -9.34 2.95
C LEU A 100 -19.63 -9.65 4.03
N ILE A 101 -20.62 -10.46 3.69
CA ILE A 101 -21.61 -10.98 4.64
C ILE A 101 -21.44 -12.48 4.84
N GLU A 102 -21.68 -12.96 6.06
CA GLU A 102 -21.70 -14.39 6.36
C GLU A 102 -22.86 -15.08 5.62
N THR A 103 -22.59 -16.22 5.00
CA THR A 103 -23.56 -16.96 4.18
C THR A 103 -23.40 -18.47 4.29
N GLY A 104 -24.35 -19.20 3.70
CA GLY A 104 -24.34 -20.66 3.62
C GLY A 104 -23.25 -21.19 2.68
N TYR A 105 -22.76 -22.39 2.97
CA TYR A 105 -21.76 -23.05 2.13
C TYR A 105 -22.29 -23.38 0.73
N ASP A 106 -23.55 -23.80 0.66
CA ASP A 106 -24.29 -24.07 -0.58
C ASP A 106 -24.36 -22.85 -1.50
N VAL A 107 -24.58 -21.65 -0.95
CA VAL A 107 -24.54 -20.38 -1.68
C VAL A 107 -23.16 -20.20 -2.34
N CYS A 108 -22.08 -20.30 -1.55
CA CYS A 108 -20.72 -20.13 -2.06
C CYS A 108 -20.34 -21.20 -3.11
N HIS A 109 -20.71 -22.45 -2.86
CA HIS A 109 -20.41 -23.58 -3.75
C HIS A 109 -21.10 -23.42 -5.10
N ASN A 110 -22.42 -23.18 -5.10
CA ASN A 110 -23.20 -23.00 -6.32
C ASN A 110 -22.76 -21.77 -7.12
N MET A 111 -22.45 -20.66 -6.43
CA MET A 111 -21.98 -19.43 -7.09
C MET A 111 -20.65 -19.65 -7.83
N VAL A 112 -19.70 -20.35 -7.19
CA VAL A 112 -18.40 -20.63 -7.81
C VAL A 112 -18.54 -21.61 -8.98
N TYR A 113 -19.21 -22.75 -8.79
CA TYR A 113 -19.31 -23.76 -9.83
C TYR A 113 -20.23 -23.34 -10.98
N GLY A 114 -21.37 -22.70 -10.70
CA GLY A 114 -22.25 -22.25 -11.75
C GLY A 114 -21.61 -21.14 -12.61
N ALA A 115 -20.84 -20.23 -12.03
CA ALA A 115 -20.08 -19.25 -12.82
C ALA A 115 -18.99 -19.90 -13.68
N VAL A 116 -18.35 -20.96 -13.17
CA VAL A 116 -17.37 -21.75 -13.94
C VAL A 116 -18.04 -22.45 -15.12
N GLU A 117 -19.21 -23.08 -14.93
CA GLU A 117 -19.94 -23.70 -16.04
C GLU A 117 -20.42 -22.68 -17.05
N PHE A 118 -20.96 -21.54 -16.60
CA PHE A 118 -21.38 -20.44 -17.46
C PHE A 118 -20.23 -19.90 -18.33
N ALA A 119 -19.05 -19.69 -17.74
CA ALA A 119 -17.87 -19.23 -18.48
C ALA A 119 -17.37 -20.27 -19.51
N ARG A 120 -17.55 -21.56 -19.23
CA ARG A 120 -17.16 -22.64 -20.17
C ARG A 120 -17.99 -22.66 -21.44
N GLU A 121 -19.22 -22.14 -21.44
CA GLU A 121 -20.01 -21.96 -22.67
C GLU A 121 -19.31 -21.02 -23.65
N ALA A 122 -18.62 -20.00 -23.13
CA ALA A 122 -17.74 -19.10 -23.89
C ALA A 122 -16.35 -19.70 -24.18
N GLY A 123 -16.10 -20.94 -23.79
CA GLY A 123 -14.80 -21.61 -23.87
C GLY A 123 -13.74 -21.10 -22.89
N ILE A 124 -14.16 -20.39 -21.85
CA ILE A 124 -13.28 -19.82 -20.83
C ILE A 124 -13.14 -20.82 -19.68
N ASN A 125 -11.90 -21.10 -19.30
CA ASN A 125 -11.60 -21.95 -18.14
C ASN A 125 -11.26 -21.06 -16.94
N PRO A 126 -11.53 -21.54 -15.71
CA PRO A 126 -11.09 -20.83 -14.52
C PRO A 126 -9.57 -20.70 -14.48
N VAL A 127 -9.09 -19.70 -13.73
CA VAL A 127 -7.66 -19.46 -13.52
C VAL A 127 -6.92 -20.69 -12.99
N ALA A 128 -5.62 -20.81 -13.25
CA ALA A 128 -4.85 -22.02 -12.95
C ALA A 128 -4.85 -22.37 -11.43
N GLU A 129 -4.84 -21.35 -10.58
CA GLU A 129 -4.83 -21.40 -9.13
C GLU A 129 -6.09 -22.09 -8.59
N PHE A 130 -7.22 -21.97 -9.31
CA PHE A 130 -8.46 -22.66 -8.98
C PHE A 130 -8.30 -24.18 -8.93
N SER A 131 -7.37 -24.76 -9.69
CA SER A 131 -7.09 -26.21 -9.66
C SER A 131 -6.70 -26.72 -8.27
N SER A 132 -6.09 -25.86 -7.45
CA SER A 132 -5.74 -26.13 -6.06
C SER A 132 -6.81 -25.64 -5.09
N ALA A 133 -7.42 -24.48 -5.36
CA ALA A 133 -8.45 -23.90 -4.50
C ALA A 133 -9.74 -24.73 -4.45
N ARG A 134 -10.13 -25.33 -5.57
CA ARG A 134 -11.31 -26.20 -5.68
C ARG A 134 -11.36 -27.36 -4.68
N TYR A 135 -10.23 -27.76 -4.07
CA TYR A 135 -10.24 -28.81 -3.05
C TYR A 135 -10.86 -28.36 -1.72
N LEU A 136 -11.07 -27.05 -1.52
CA LEU A 136 -11.88 -26.56 -0.40
C LEU A 136 -13.38 -26.69 -0.67
N LEU A 137 -13.77 -26.80 -1.93
CA LEU A 137 -15.14 -27.12 -2.32
C LEU A 137 -15.33 -28.63 -2.42
N GLU A 138 -16.51 -29.11 -2.02
CA GLU A 138 -16.98 -30.44 -2.36
C GLU A 138 -17.13 -30.54 -3.88
N GLU A 139 -17.04 -31.77 -4.37
CA GLU A 139 -17.24 -32.01 -5.80
C GLU A 139 -18.66 -31.64 -6.19
N ASP A 140 -18.78 -31.04 -7.39
CA ASP A 140 -20.07 -30.61 -7.92
C ASP A 140 -20.91 -31.84 -8.27
N THR A 141 -21.79 -32.20 -7.36
CA THR A 141 -22.60 -33.42 -7.34
C THR A 141 -23.96 -33.09 -6.72
N ASP A 142 -24.94 -33.96 -6.92
CA ASP A 142 -26.31 -33.80 -6.41
C ASP A 142 -26.40 -33.81 -4.86
N ASP A 143 -25.28 -33.99 -4.15
CA ASP A 143 -25.20 -33.95 -2.68
C ASP A 143 -25.31 -32.51 -2.13
N ILE A 144 -25.01 -31.49 -2.95
CA ILE A 144 -25.18 -30.07 -2.59
C ILE A 144 -26.49 -29.56 -3.21
N PRO A 145 -27.40 -28.95 -2.43
CA PRO A 145 -28.63 -28.37 -2.98
C PRO A 145 -28.33 -27.36 -4.08
N LEU A 146 -28.94 -27.56 -5.25
CA LEU A 146 -28.79 -26.65 -6.38
C LEU A 146 -29.45 -25.31 -6.08
N ILE A 147 -28.70 -24.22 -6.24
CA ILE A 147 -29.19 -22.84 -6.17
C ILE A 147 -29.02 -22.24 -7.56
N GLU A 148 -30.13 -21.90 -8.21
CA GLU A 148 -30.10 -21.21 -9.50
C GLU A 148 -29.72 -19.74 -9.31
N TYR A 149 -28.69 -19.30 -10.04
CA TYR A 149 -28.26 -17.92 -10.13
C TYR A 149 -28.47 -17.40 -11.55
N GLU A 150 -28.74 -16.10 -11.64
CA GLU A 150 -28.68 -15.36 -12.90
C GLU A 150 -27.21 -15.07 -13.22
N TYR A 151 -26.65 -15.80 -14.19
CA TYR A 151 -25.33 -15.55 -14.74
C TYR A 151 -25.43 -14.72 -16.02
N GLY A 152 -24.44 -13.87 -16.27
CA GLY A 152 -24.50 -12.89 -17.35
C GLY A 152 -25.29 -11.63 -16.99
N LEU A 153 -25.40 -10.74 -17.97
CA LEU A 153 -26.23 -9.54 -17.90
C LEU A 153 -27.18 -9.53 -19.09
N ASP A 154 -28.48 -9.41 -18.83
CA ASP A 154 -29.54 -9.57 -19.84
C ASP A 154 -29.40 -10.88 -20.64
N ASP A 155 -29.24 -12.00 -19.92
CA ASP A 155 -29.10 -13.38 -20.46
C ASP A 155 -27.94 -13.56 -21.45
N ARG A 156 -26.89 -12.73 -21.36
CA ARG A 156 -25.71 -12.79 -22.22
C ARG A 156 -24.43 -12.67 -21.40
N HIS A 157 -23.36 -13.30 -21.89
CA HIS A 157 -22.01 -13.02 -21.39
C HIS A 157 -21.73 -11.52 -21.53
N HIS A 158 -21.37 -10.88 -20.42
CA HIS A 158 -21.12 -9.46 -20.34
C HIS A 158 -19.71 -9.22 -19.83
N LEU A 159 -18.80 -8.94 -20.76
CA LEU A 159 -17.40 -8.71 -20.45
C LEU A 159 -17.21 -7.27 -19.99
N VAL A 160 -16.84 -7.10 -18.72
CA VAL A 160 -16.37 -5.81 -18.21
C VAL A 160 -14.85 -5.78 -18.38
N ILE A 161 -14.37 -4.92 -19.27
CA ILE A 161 -12.94 -4.65 -19.40
C ILE A 161 -12.60 -3.57 -18.38
N ASN A 162 -11.80 -3.94 -17.39
CA ASN A 162 -11.37 -3.02 -16.35
C ASN A 162 -10.37 -2.00 -16.93
N PRO A 163 -10.10 -0.91 -16.20
CA PRO A 163 -9.11 0.09 -16.60
C PRO A 163 -7.80 -0.54 -17.12
N GLU A 164 -7.25 -1.54 -16.44
CA GLU A 164 -6.02 -2.24 -16.81
C GLU A 164 -6.08 -3.00 -18.14
N GLY A 165 -7.29 -3.33 -18.62
CA GLY A 165 -7.49 -3.99 -19.91
C GLY A 165 -7.13 -5.47 -19.93
N SER A 166 -6.90 -6.11 -18.78
CA SER A 166 -6.48 -7.51 -18.66
C SER A 166 -7.49 -8.49 -19.28
N GLU A 167 -8.75 -8.07 -19.41
CA GLU A 167 -9.85 -8.87 -19.94
C GLU A 167 -9.97 -8.82 -21.47
N LYS A 168 -9.26 -7.90 -22.14
CA LYS A 168 -9.28 -7.75 -23.61
C LYS A 168 -8.98 -9.04 -24.40
N PRO A 169 -8.04 -9.92 -23.96
CA PRO A 169 -7.78 -11.18 -24.66
C PRO A 169 -9.01 -12.10 -24.79
N TYR A 170 -9.99 -12.00 -23.89
CA TYR A 170 -11.20 -12.83 -23.93
C TYR A 170 -12.18 -12.44 -25.04
N LEU A 171 -12.08 -11.23 -25.62
CA LEU A 171 -12.93 -10.80 -26.74
C LEU A 171 -12.85 -11.76 -27.94
N ALA A 172 -11.64 -12.23 -28.27
CA ALA A 172 -11.46 -13.17 -29.37
C ALA A 172 -12.09 -14.54 -29.07
N MET A 173 -12.12 -14.95 -27.80
CA MET A 173 -12.76 -16.20 -27.37
C MET A 173 -14.28 -16.08 -27.43
N LEU A 174 -14.83 -14.96 -26.94
CA LEU A 174 -16.26 -14.67 -26.99
C LEU A 174 -16.77 -14.60 -28.44
N GLU A 175 -16.09 -13.85 -29.31
CA GLU A 175 -16.45 -13.75 -30.73
C GLU A 175 -16.38 -15.12 -31.42
N LYS A 176 -15.36 -15.94 -31.12
CA LYS A 176 -15.18 -17.27 -31.72
C LYS A 176 -16.22 -18.28 -31.27
N ASN A 177 -16.54 -18.33 -29.97
CA ASN A 177 -17.33 -19.40 -29.37
C ASN A 177 -18.82 -19.04 -29.28
N LEU A 178 -19.15 -17.78 -29.02
CA LEU A 178 -20.54 -17.32 -28.90
C LEU A 178 -21.04 -16.66 -30.19
N GLY A 179 -20.15 -16.00 -30.94
CA GLY A 179 -20.50 -15.27 -32.16
C GLY A 179 -20.93 -13.82 -31.91
N LYS A 180 -20.83 -13.00 -32.96
CA LYS A 180 -21.13 -11.57 -32.91
C LYS A 180 -22.56 -11.29 -32.44
N GLY A 181 -22.71 -10.47 -31.40
CA GLY A 181 -24.00 -10.02 -30.88
C GLY A 181 -24.60 -10.89 -29.77
N ASN A 182 -23.96 -12.03 -29.45
CA ASN A 182 -24.38 -12.92 -28.37
C ASN A 182 -23.66 -12.66 -27.04
N TYR A 183 -22.78 -11.66 -27.01
CA TYR A 183 -22.15 -11.14 -25.80
C TYR A 183 -22.17 -9.61 -25.84
N THR A 184 -21.99 -9.00 -24.68
CA THR A 184 -21.87 -7.55 -24.53
C THR A 184 -20.54 -7.20 -23.88
N VAL A 185 -20.07 -5.98 -24.13
CA VAL A 185 -18.78 -5.51 -23.63
C VAL A 185 -18.96 -4.09 -23.11
N VAL A 186 -18.46 -3.83 -21.91
CA VAL A 186 -18.23 -2.48 -21.40
C VAL A 186 -16.73 -2.30 -21.28
N ASP A 187 -16.19 -1.35 -22.05
CA ASP A 187 -14.76 -1.06 -22.04
C ASP A 187 -14.47 0.16 -21.16
N ASN A 188 -14.02 -0.09 -19.93
CA ASN A 188 -13.57 0.96 -19.01
C ASN A 188 -12.07 1.25 -19.15
N SER A 189 -11.37 0.66 -20.12
CA SER A 189 -9.94 0.94 -20.34
C SER A 189 -9.66 2.37 -20.80
N GLU A 190 -10.68 3.12 -21.23
CA GLU A 190 -10.55 4.57 -21.47
C GLU A 190 -10.58 5.40 -20.17
N ALA A 191 -11.25 4.93 -19.11
CA ALA A 191 -11.15 5.54 -17.78
C ALA A 191 -9.73 5.38 -17.18
N ALA A 192 -9.02 4.36 -17.67
CA ALA A 192 -7.61 4.14 -17.45
C ALA A 192 -6.68 5.08 -18.20
N VAL A 193 -7.13 5.84 -19.21
CA VAL A 193 -6.24 6.80 -19.90
C VAL A 193 -5.79 7.92 -18.95
N ASN A 194 -6.47 8.11 -17.81
CA ASN A 194 -6.02 8.96 -16.71
C ASN A 194 -5.29 8.22 -15.57
N VAL A 195 -5.08 6.90 -15.67
CA VAL A 195 -4.51 6.04 -14.58
C VAL A 195 -3.43 5.06 -15.09
N LEU A 196 -3.24 4.86 -16.39
CA LEU A 196 -2.33 3.87 -16.96
C LEU A 196 -1.24 4.45 -17.87
N SER A 197 -0.07 4.67 -17.27
CA SER A 197 1.23 4.36 -17.89
C SER A 197 2.13 3.47 -17.03
N ARG A 198 1.75 3.08 -15.82
CA ARG A 198 2.59 2.14 -15.07
C ARG A 198 2.53 0.79 -15.77
N LYS A 199 3.65 0.39 -16.39
CA LYS A 199 3.93 -1.00 -16.80
C LYS A 199 3.98 -1.85 -15.51
N LEU A 200 2.81 -2.09 -14.91
CA LEU A 200 2.68 -2.85 -13.68
C LEU A 200 3.01 -4.30 -13.99
N TYR A 201 3.99 -4.81 -13.25
CA TYR A 201 4.38 -6.20 -13.15
C TYR A 201 3.17 -7.13 -13.13
N THR A 202 3.24 -8.24 -13.86
CA THR A 202 2.19 -9.26 -13.99
C THR A 202 1.88 -10.04 -12.70
N GLY A 203 2.46 -9.62 -11.57
CA GLY A 203 2.20 -10.15 -10.22
C GLY A 203 3.22 -9.65 -9.18
N TYR A 204 2.87 -9.76 -7.89
CA TYR A 204 3.72 -9.37 -6.74
C TYR A 204 5.15 -9.96 -6.82
N ASN A 205 5.29 -11.18 -7.32
CA ASN A 205 6.59 -11.85 -7.44
C ASN A 205 7.50 -11.17 -8.47
N ASP A 206 6.95 -10.67 -9.57
CA ASP A 206 7.73 -10.00 -10.60
C ASP A 206 8.16 -8.61 -10.11
N MET A 207 7.28 -7.91 -9.37
CA MET A 207 7.61 -6.65 -8.69
C MET A 207 8.74 -6.84 -7.69
N MET A 208 8.64 -7.85 -6.81
CA MET A 208 9.69 -8.17 -5.86
C MET A 208 10.99 -8.61 -6.55
N ALA A 209 10.91 -9.31 -7.69
CA ALA A 209 12.08 -9.71 -8.46
C ALA A 209 12.82 -8.49 -9.05
N GLU A 210 12.08 -7.48 -9.53
CA GLU A 210 12.68 -6.22 -9.95
C GLU A 210 13.32 -5.49 -8.79
N MET A 211 12.59 -5.29 -7.68
CA MET A 211 13.11 -4.56 -6.52
C MET A 211 14.41 -5.19 -6.01
N ASN A 212 14.47 -6.52 -5.96
CA ASN A 212 15.65 -7.26 -5.54
C ASN A 212 16.83 -7.20 -6.54
N ARG A 213 16.60 -6.74 -7.78
CA ARG A 213 17.64 -6.55 -8.79
C ARG A 213 18.51 -5.33 -8.48
N HIS A 214 17.97 -4.37 -7.74
CA HIS A 214 18.60 -3.08 -7.48
C HIS A 214 19.08 -3.00 -6.02
N PRO A 215 20.39 -2.84 -5.77
CA PRO A 215 20.90 -2.68 -4.41
C PRO A 215 20.44 -1.35 -3.81
N SER A 216 20.04 -1.37 -2.54
CA SER A 216 19.75 -0.16 -1.75
C SER A 216 21.02 0.42 -1.13
N GLU A 217 21.04 1.74 -0.94
CA GLU A 217 22.11 2.37 -0.18
C GLU A 217 22.02 1.95 1.31
N PRO A 218 23.12 1.52 1.94
CA PRO A 218 23.09 1.18 3.36
C PRO A 218 22.80 2.41 4.24
N TYR A 219 21.80 2.28 5.11
CA TYR A 219 21.56 3.26 6.16
C TYR A 219 22.79 3.39 7.08
N SER A 220 23.23 4.61 7.36
CA SER A 220 24.43 4.86 8.17
C SER A 220 24.41 6.17 8.97
N TYR A 221 23.23 6.75 9.19
CA TYR A 221 23.09 7.93 10.02
C TYR A 221 23.62 7.68 11.44
N LYS A 222 24.30 8.68 12.00
CA LYS A 222 24.82 8.63 13.36
C LYS A 222 24.00 9.55 14.24
N HIS A 223 23.17 8.95 15.08
CA HIS A 223 22.34 9.70 16.01
C HIS A 223 23.19 10.58 16.93
N PRO A 224 22.87 11.88 17.06
CA PRO A 224 23.50 12.74 18.04
C PRO A 224 23.03 12.35 19.46
N ALA A 225 23.74 12.89 20.46
CA ALA A 225 23.19 12.92 21.81
C ALA A 225 22.02 13.92 21.86
N TYR A 226 20.80 13.41 21.68
CA TYR A 226 19.59 14.23 21.69
C TYR A 226 19.43 14.97 23.01
N HIS A 227 19.18 16.28 22.93
CA HIS A 227 18.94 17.10 24.10
C HIS A 227 17.56 16.82 24.69
N VAL A 228 17.49 16.62 26.01
CA VAL A 228 16.22 16.42 26.72
C VAL A 228 15.70 17.76 27.25
N TYR A 229 14.78 18.37 26.51
CA TYR A 229 14.13 19.62 26.89
C TYR A 229 13.14 19.41 28.05
N LYS A 230 13.29 20.22 29.10
CA LYS A 230 12.42 20.20 30.29
C LYS A 230 11.45 21.38 30.39
N ARG A 231 11.74 22.48 29.70
CA ARG A 231 10.94 23.70 29.75
C ARG A 231 10.09 23.83 28.50
N PHE A 232 8.79 23.98 28.72
CA PHE A 232 7.77 24.21 27.70
C PHE A 232 7.03 25.48 28.08
N SER A 233 6.68 26.28 27.09
CA SER A 233 5.79 27.44 27.25
C SER A 233 4.36 26.99 27.59
N PHE A 234 3.94 25.85 27.05
CA PHE A 234 2.62 25.24 27.20
C PHE A 234 2.74 23.77 27.66
N PRO A 235 3.12 23.51 28.93
CA PRO A 235 3.28 22.15 29.45
C PRO A 235 2.01 21.29 29.38
N GLU A 236 0.84 21.92 29.39
CA GLU A 236 -0.47 21.30 29.17
C GLU A 236 -0.60 20.70 27.77
N ILE A 237 -0.15 21.38 26.72
CA ILE A 237 -0.19 20.88 25.34
C ILE A 237 0.72 19.65 25.22
N LYS A 238 1.92 19.71 25.79
CA LYS A 238 2.81 18.54 25.88
C LYS A 238 2.10 17.35 26.52
N SER A 239 1.39 17.58 27.62
CA SER A 239 0.71 16.50 28.36
C SER A 239 -0.41 15.88 27.52
N ILE A 240 -1.17 16.71 26.79
CA ILE A 240 -2.22 16.26 25.86
C ILE A 240 -1.65 15.39 24.75
N LEU A 241 -0.58 15.85 24.09
CA LEU A 241 0.00 15.14 22.93
C LEU A 241 0.72 13.84 23.32
N LEU A 242 1.11 13.68 24.59
CA LEU A 242 1.70 12.46 25.13
C LEU A 242 0.67 11.51 25.75
N ASP A 243 -0.58 11.95 25.91
CA ASP A 243 -1.61 11.15 26.59
C ASP A 243 -2.02 9.97 25.69
N PRO A 244 -1.90 8.71 26.15
CA PRO A 244 -2.35 7.55 25.39
C PRO A 244 -3.84 7.58 25.03
N VAL A 245 -4.68 8.33 25.76
CA VAL A 245 -6.10 8.52 25.38
C VAL A 245 -6.25 9.17 24.01
N ASN A 246 -5.28 9.99 23.60
CA ASN A 246 -5.31 10.70 22.34
C ASN A 246 -4.55 9.97 21.23
N ILE A 247 -4.10 8.72 21.42
CA ILE A 247 -3.22 8.04 20.45
C ILE A 247 -3.84 7.91 19.05
N ASP A 248 -5.16 7.71 19.00
CA ASP A 248 -5.90 7.43 17.77
C ASP A 248 -6.51 8.69 17.15
N PHE A 249 -6.78 9.72 17.96
CA PHE A 249 -7.54 10.90 17.53
C PHE A 249 -7.42 12.06 18.51
N LEU A 250 -7.27 13.29 18.00
CA LEU A 250 -7.43 14.53 18.79
C LEU A 250 -8.80 15.18 18.52
N PRO A 251 -9.60 15.55 19.54
CA PRO A 251 -10.84 16.28 19.31
C PRO A 251 -10.61 17.61 18.58
N ASP A 252 -11.56 18.02 17.72
CA ASP A 252 -11.49 19.28 16.96
C ASP A 252 -11.30 20.49 17.91
N GLU A 253 -12.00 20.49 19.05
CA GLU A 253 -11.86 21.55 20.07
C GLU A 253 -10.48 21.57 20.72
N THR A 254 -9.81 20.42 20.79
CA THR A 254 -8.44 20.31 21.32
C THR A 254 -7.44 20.87 20.32
N ILE A 255 -7.62 20.57 19.03
CA ILE A 255 -6.82 21.12 17.95
C ILE A 255 -6.96 22.65 17.91
N ASP A 256 -8.19 23.15 17.93
CA ASP A 256 -8.49 24.59 17.95
C ASP A 256 -7.88 25.29 19.16
N MET A 257 -8.00 24.67 20.33
CA MET A 257 -7.40 25.18 21.57
C MET A 257 -5.87 25.28 21.43
N ILE A 258 -5.22 24.24 20.91
CA ILE A 258 -3.76 24.25 20.70
C ILE A 258 -3.38 25.36 19.72
N LEU A 259 -4.04 25.45 18.56
CA LEU A 259 -3.75 26.45 17.53
C LEU A 259 -4.07 27.89 17.94
N SER A 260 -4.91 28.11 18.96
CA SER A 260 -5.18 29.45 19.50
C SER A 260 -4.00 30.08 20.23
N HIS A 261 -2.95 29.29 20.55
CA HIS A 261 -1.75 29.77 21.23
C HIS A 261 -0.79 30.52 20.28
N PRO A 262 0.09 31.40 20.80
CA PRO A 262 1.10 32.08 20.00
C PRO A 262 1.98 31.11 19.19
N ALA A 263 1.87 31.18 17.86
CA ALA A 263 2.53 30.26 16.93
C ALA A 263 4.06 30.21 17.09
N ASP A 264 4.69 31.34 17.41
CA ASP A 264 6.14 31.46 17.63
C ASP A 264 6.63 30.67 18.85
N LYS A 265 5.79 30.52 19.87
CA LYS A 265 6.10 29.71 21.05
C LYS A 265 5.68 28.27 20.86
N LEU A 266 4.54 28.04 20.20
CA LEU A 266 4.01 26.70 19.97
C LEU A 266 4.95 25.88 19.08
N VAL A 267 5.47 26.46 17.99
CA VAL A 267 6.44 25.79 17.12
C VAL A 267 7.69 25.33 17.89
N VAL A 268 8.17 26.16 18.83
CA VAL A 268 9.33 25.83 19.67
C VAL A 268 9.02 24.67 20.61
N ASP A 269 7.85 24.66 21.24
CA ASP A 269 7.45 23.58 22.14
C ASP A 269 7.20 22.27 21.39
N VAL A 270 6.58 22.31 20.20
CA VAL A 270 6.39 21.13 19.34
C VAL A 270 7.74 20.56 18.89
N ASN A 271 8.68 21.40 18.46
CA ASN A 271 10.03 20.96 18.11
C ASN A 271 10.73 20.24 19.28
N ARG A 272 10.60 20.79 20.49
CA ARG A 272 11.17 20.18 21.71
C ARG A 272 10.53 18.85 22.05
N LEU A 273 9.21 18.74 21.90
CA LEU A 273 8.48 17.50 22.11
C LEU A 273 8.97 16.42 21.15
N ILE A 274 8.97 16.70 19.84
CA ILE A 274 9.45 15.75 18.83
C ILE A 274 10.91 15.36 19.12
N THR A 275 11.79 16.31 19.42
CA THR A 275 13.20 16.01 19.72
C THR A 275 13.36 15.09 20.93
N ASN A 276 12.58 15.31 21.98
CA ASN A 276 12.58 14.45 23.16
C ASN A 276 12.14 13.02 22.81
N GLU A 277 11.10 12.88 21.98
CA GLU A 277 10.52 11.60 21.62
C GLU A 277 11.38 10.82 20.63
N ILE A 278 12.04 11.49 19.68
CA ILE A 278 13.12 10.90 18.88
C ILE A 278 14.18 10.35 19.84
N GLY A 279 14.72 11.20 20.73
CA GLY A 279 15.75 10.82 21.69
C GLY A 279 15.37 9.67 22.63
N ARG A 280 14.07 9.51 22.93
CA ARG A 280 13.53 8.42 23.75
C ARG A 280 13.42 7.11 22.99
N THR A 281 13.08 7.15 21.70
CA THR A 281 12.62 5.97 20.96
C THR A 281 13.64 5.40 19.97
N TRP A 282 14.50 6.22 19.36
CA TRP A 282 15.37 5.79 18.25
C TRP A 282 16.20 4.53 18.56
N ALA A 283 16.90 4.51 19.70
CA ALA A 283 17.81 3.41 20.05
C ALA A 283 17.04 2.11 20.31
N ALA A 284 15.90 2.19 20.98
CA ALA A 284 15.10 1.01 21.28
C ALA A 284 14.44 0.44 20.02
N ILE A 285 14.13 1.28 19.01
CA ILE A 285 13.64 0.83 17.70
C ILE A 285 14.76 0.08 16.96
N GLU A 286 15.96 0.66 16.86
CA GLU A 286 17.09 0.01 16.19
C GLU A 286 17.55 -1.29 16.88
N ASP A 287 17.43 -1.35 18.20
CA ASP A 287 17.77 -2.53 19.00
C ASP A 287 16.64 -3.59 19.04
N ASP A 288 15.48 -3.35 18.41
CA ASP A 288 14.27 -4.19 18.47
C ASP A 288 13.82 -4.48 19.93
N THR A 289 13.92 -3.45 20.78
CA THR A 289 13.52 -3.49 22.21
C THR A 289 12.43 -2.48 22.55
N ILE A 290 11.92 -1.76 21.55
CA ILE A 290 10.92 -0.72 21.73
C ILE A 290 9.65 -1.27 22.39
N GLU A 291 9.13 -0.51 23.35
CA GLU A 291 7.84 -0.79 23.97
C GLU A 291 6.70 -0.60 22.96
N PRO A 292 5.50 -1.14 23.20
CA PRO A 292 4.35 -0.89 22.34
C PRO A 292 4.12 0.60 22.10
N TYR A 293 3.67 0.94 20.89
CA TYR A 293 3.29 2.31 20.53
C TYR A 293 2.24 2.83 21.51
N THR A 294 2.58 3.87 22.27
CA THR A 294 1.80 4.35 23.42
C THR A 294 1.30 5.78 23.30
N ASN A 295 1.81 6.56 22.34
CA ASN A 295 1.32 7.90 22.03
C ASN A 295 1.75 8.30 20.61
N ALA A 296 0.95 9.18 19.98
CA ALA A 296 1.19 9.68 18.63
C ALA A 296 1.81 11.09 18.61
N SER A 297 2.64 11.42 19.60
CA SER A 297 3.17 12.78 19.78
C SER A 297 4.05 13.29 18.63
N ILE A 298 4.87 12.42 18.01
CA ILE A 298 5.67 12.80 16.83
C ILE A 298 4.74 13.07 15.65
N LEU A 299 3.79 12.18 15.40
CA LEU A 299 2.78 12.32 14.36
C LEU A 299 1.99 13.62 14.50
N TYR A 300 1.42 13.89 15.69
CA TYR A 300 0.71 15.13 15.96
C TYR A 300 1.62 16.35 15.87
N GLY A 301 2.86 16.22 16.34
CA GLY A 301 3.86 17.27 16.20
C GLY A 301 4.05 17.67 14.74
N VAL A 302 4.20 16.70 13.84
CA VAL A 302 4.28 16.94 12.39
C VAL A 302 3.02 17.64 11.88
N MET A 303 1.83 17.17 12.24
CA MET A 303 0.56 17.81 11.85
C MET A 303 0.50 19.29 12.26
N PHE A 304 0.84 19.61 13.52
CA PHE A 304 0.86 20.99 14.01
C PHE A 304 1.93 21.82 13.32
N LEU A 305 3.13 21.28 13.04
CA LEU A 305 4.15 22.02 12.29
C LEU A 305 3.69 22.33 10.86
N THR A 306 3.01 21.39 10.21
CA THR A 306 2.42 21.58 8.87
C THR A 306 1.36 22.68 8.87
N GLU A 307 0.47 22.72 9.87
CA GLU A 307 -0.57 23.75 9.99
C GLU A 307 0.01 25.13 10.30
N LEU A 308 1.03 25.19 11.18
CA LEU A 308 1.69 26.43 11.58
C LEU A 308 2.51 27.06 10.44
N LYS A 309 3.02 26.25 9.50
CA LYS A 309 3.75 26.69 8.28
C LYS A 309 4.94 27.60 8.61
N ARG A 310 5.65 27.24 9.67
CA ARG A 310 6.75 28.01 10.26
C ARG A 310 8.10 27.41 9.86
N PRO A 311 9.02 28.18 9.24
CA PRO A 311 10.36 27.69 8.90
C PRO A 311 11.13 27.13 10.09
N GLU A 312 10.83 27.60 11.30
CA GLU A 312 11.39 27.11 12.56
C GLU A 312 11.11 25.61 12.80
N GLY A 313 10.09 25.03 12.16
CA GLY A 313 9.76 23.60 12.24
C GLY A 313 10.62 22.70 11.35
N LEU A 314 11.24 23.25 10.30
CA LEU A 314 12.00 22.46 9.32
C LEU A 314 13.11 21.60 9.96
N PRO A 315 13.95 22.10 10.88
CA PRO A 315 15.08 21.32 11.40
C PRO A 315 14.67 19.99 12.06
N VAL A 316 13.55 19.95 12.77
CA VAL A 316 13.09 18.72 13.44
C VAL A 316 12.39 17.78 12.46
N ILE A 317 11.70 18.31 11.44
CA ILE A 317 11.14 17.50 10.34
C ILE A 317 12.29 16.80 9.59
N MET A 318 13.35 17.54 9.26
CA MET A 318 14.52 16.95 8.64
C MET A 318 15.19 15.92 9.57
N GLU A 319 15.15 16.12 10.89
CA GLU A 319 15.67 15.12 11.84
C GLU A 319 14.85 13.82 11.85
N ILE A 320 13.52 13.89 11.71
CA ILE A 320 12.67 12.71 11.51
C ILE A 320 13.09 11.96 10.24
N LEU A 321 13.29 12.68 9.13
CA LEU A 321 13.70 12.07 7.85
C LEU A 321 15.11 11.45 7.87
N ARG A 322 15.96 11.84 8.82
CA ARG A 322 17.28 11.19 9.02
C ARG A 322 17.19 9.84 9.71
N GLN A 323 16.08 9.53 10.37
CA GLN A 323 15.93 8.27 11.13
C GLN A 323 15.82 7.05 10.19
N SER A 324 15.88 5.85 10.78
CA SER A 324 15.81 4.59 10.05
C SER A 324 14.42 4.34 9.43
N ASP A 325 14.33 3.37 8.51
CA ASP A 325 13.06 2.90 7.98
C ASP A 325 12.13 2.40 9.10
N ASP A 326 12.67 1.59 10.02
CA ASP A 326 11.94 1.09 11.20
C ASP A 326 11.41 2.23 12.08
N PHE A 327 12.14 3.35 12.18
CA PHE A 327 11.67 4.52 12.92
C PHE A 327 10.47 5.17 12.24
N LEU A 328 10.53 5.38 10.92
CA LEU A 328 9.41 5.93 10.15
C LEU A 328 8.22 4.97 10.21
N GLN A 329 8.45 3.67 10.09
CA GLN A 329 7.41 2.65 10.19
C GLN A 329 6.76 2.60 11.57
N TYR A 330 7.54 2.73 12.65
CA TYR A 330 7.01 2.72 14.01
C TYR A 330 6.15 3.95 14.32
N HIS A 331 6.56 5.15 13.89
CA HIS A 331 5.87 6.40 14.24
C HIS A 331 4.77 6.80 13.26
N PHE A 332 4.89 6.39 11.99
CA PHE A 332 3.96 6.80 10.93
C PHE A 332 3.37 5.61 10.19
N GLY A 333 4.13 4.53 9.98
CA GLY A 333 3.67 3.41 9.16
C GLY A 333 3.36 3.85 7.72
N ASP A 334 2.27 3.32 7.18
CA ASP A 334 1.90 3.47 5.77
C ASP A 334 1.41 4.90 5.40
N ILE A 335 1.20 5.77 6.39
CA ILE A 335 0.73 7.16 6.21
C ILE A 335 1.87 8.20 6.27
N SER A 336 3.12 7.74 6.21
CA SER A 336 4.32 8.57 6.35
C SER A 336 4.42 9.64 5.26
N ALA A 337 4.15 9.30 4.01
CA ALA A 337 4.20 10.21 2.87
C ALA A 337 3.18 11.37 3.04
N GLU A 338 1.95 11.03 3.39
CA GLU A 338 0.82 11.95 3.54
C GLU A 338 1.04 13.01 4.63
N LEU A 339 1.87 12.71 5.63
CA LEU A 339 2.17 13.64 6.72
C LEU A 339 3.50 14.38 6.54
N LEU A 340 4.56 13.67 6.12
CA LEU A 340 5.90 14.24 6.08
C LEU A 340 6.13 15.11 4.84
N ILE A 341 5.59 14.75 3.67
CA ILE A 341 5.76 15.56 2.45
C ILE A 341 5.14 16.95 2.61
N PRO A 342 3.88 17.10 3.08
CA PRO A 342 3.30 18.42 3.28
C PRO A 342 4.04 19.21 4.37
N ALA A 343 4.60 18.54 5.38
CA ALA A 343 5.37 19.19 6.44
C ALA A 343 6.68 19.79 5.92
N VAL A 344 7.42 19.04 5.09
CA VAL A 344 8.64 19.51 4.43
C VAL A 344 8.31 20.69 3.51
N TYR A 345 7.24 20.60 2.71
CA TYR A 345 6.80 21.72 1.87
C TYR A 345 6.43 22.95 2.71
N ALA A 346 5.55 22.78 3.71
CA ALA A 346 5.03 23.86 4.55
C ALA A 346 6.13 24.64 5.29
N CYS A 347 7.13 23.92 5.83
CA CYS A 347 8.21 24.53 6.61
C CYS A 347 9.45 24.86 5.77
N GLY A 348 9.68 24.14 4.66
CA GLY A 348 10.95 24.15 3.93
C GLY A 348 10.95 24.78 2.55
N ARG A 349 9.78 25.13 1.98
CA ARG A 349 9.67 25.68 0.61
C ARG A 349 10.55 26.89 0.31
N ASN A 350 10.97 27.65 1.32
CA ASN A 350 11.83 28.83 1.17
C ASN A 350 13.32 28.56 1.44
N ASP A 351 13.70 27.36 1.84
CA ASP A 351 15.08 26.97 2.17
C ASP A 351 15.51 25.72 1.40
N ILE A 352 15.44 25.82 0.06
CA ILE A 352 15.89 24.77 -0.87
C ILE A 352 17.33 24.29 -0.56
N PRO A 353 18.31 25.16 -0.20
CA PRO A 353 19.65 24.69 0.16
C PRO A 353 19.67 23.61 1.24
N VAL A 354 18.86 23.74 2.30
CA VAL A 354 18.76 22.73 3.36
C VAL A 354 18.15 21.42 2.85
N LEU A 355 17.16 21.50 1.96
CA LEU A 355 16.57 20.31 1.32
C LEU A 355 17.60 19.58 0.44
N LEU A 356 18.40 20.33 -0.32
CA LEU A 356 19.45 19.76 -1.15
C LEU A 356 20.60 19.19 -0.33
N GLU A 357 20.98 19.82 0.79
CA GLU A 357 21.99 19.27 1.70
C GLU A 357 21.58 17.88 2.23
N PHE A 358 20.29 17.71 2.56
CA PHE A 358 19.76 16.42 2.97
C PHE A 358 19.88 15.36 1.86
N LEU A 359 19.49 15.70 0.63
CA LEU A 359 19.61 14.80 -0.53
C LEU A 359 21.08 14.45 -0.84
N GLU A 360 22.01 15.37 -0.59
CA GLU A 360 23.45 15.18 -0.81
C GLU A 360 24.16 14.41 0.32
N THR A 361 23.45 14.05 1.39
CA THR A 361 24.03 13.32 2.51
C THR A 361 23.88 11.80 2.30
N PRO A 362 24.98 11.02 2.38
CA PRO A 362 24.92 9.57 2.23
C PRO A 362 24.28 8.89 3.44
N GLY A 363 23.78 7.68 3.23
CA GLY A 363 23.30 6.80 4.30
C GLY A 363 21.91 7.11 4.85
N PHE A 364 21.08 7.85 4.11
CA PHE A 364 19.67 8.08 4.44
C PHE A 364 18.74 7.16 3.64
N ASN A 365 17.58 6.91 4.23
CA ASN A 365 16.53 6.09 3.64
C ASN A 365 16.01 6.68 2.32
N SER A 366 15.76 5.82 1.34
CA SER A 366 15.34 6.21 -0.02
C SER A 366 13.92 6.79 -0.07
N TYR A 367 12.96 6.27 0.71
CA TYR A 367 11.65 6.89 0.86
C TYR A 367 11.74 8.27 1.50
N ALA A 368 12.54 8.42 2.55
CA ALA A 368 12.75 9.72 3.19
C ALA A 368 13.35 10.77 2.25
N ARG A 369 14.29 10.37 1.39
CA ARG A 369 14.79 11.24 0.31
C ARG A 369 13.71 11.54 -0.72
N HIS A 370 12.91 10.55 -1.10
CA HIS A 370 11.81 10.77 -2.03
C HIS A 370 10.83 11.83 -1.52
N TYR A 371 10.50 11.84 -0.23
CA TYR A 371 9.62 12.86 0.34
C TYR A 371 10.13 14.30 0.16
N VAL A 372 11.45 14.48 0.16
CA VAL A 372 12.07 15.78 -0.13
C VAL A 372 11.96 16.13 -1.62
N HIS A 373 12.08 15.16 -2.52
CA HIS A 373 11.82 15.37 -3.95
C HIS A 373 10.37 15.79 -4.17
N GLU A 374 9.41 15.10 -3.56
CA GLU A 374 7.99 15.43 -3.67
C GLU A 374 7.67 16.81 -3.10
N ALA A 375 8.28 17.18 -1.97
CA ALA A 375 8.13 18.53 -1.42
C ALA A 375 8.70 19.61 -2.36
N LEU A 376 9.82 19.35 -3.06
CA LEU A 376 10.31 20.22 -4.13
C LEU A 376 9.30 20.28 -5.30
N GLY A 377 8.70 19.15 -5.66
CA GLY A 377 7.64 19.07 -6.67
C GLY A 377 6.40 19.89 -6.29
N MET A 378 6.00 19.86 -5.02
CA MET A 378 4.92 20.69 -4.49
C MET A 378 5.20 22.19 -4.64
N ILE A 379 6.46 22.63 -4.59
CA ILE A 379 6.80 24.03 -4.91
C ILE A 379 6.48 24.33 -6.37
N ALA A 380 6.84 23.47 -7.31
CA ALA A 380 6.53 23.67 -8.72
C ALA A 380 5.02 23.67 -9.03
N ILE A 381 4.24 22.87 -8.31
CA ILE A 381 2.78 22.76 -8.47
C ILE A 381 2.07 23.96 -7.84
N ASN A 382 2.38 24.27 -6.59
CA ASN A 382 1.64 25.27 -5.80
C ASN A 382 2.16 26.70 -5.99
N GLU A 383 3.39 26.87 -6.45
CA GLU A 383 4.04 28.16 -6.74
C GLU A 383 4.57 28.15 -8.19
N PRO A 384 3.69 28.26 -9.21
CA PRO A 384 4.05 28.08 -10.62
C PRO A 384 5.16 29.03 -11.10
N GLU A 385 5.29 30.21 -10.50
CA GLU A 385 6.37 31.16 -10.76
C GLU A 385 7.76 30.63 -10.40
N ARG A 386 7.83 29.64 -9.51
CA ARG A 386 9.06 28.96 -9.09
C ARG A 386 9.30 27.64 -9.81
N ARG A 387 8.40 27.17 -10.69
CA ARG A 387 8.60 25.93 -11.47
C ARG A 387 9.95 25.92 -12.18
N GLY A 388 10.36 27.04 -12.79
CA GLY A 388 11.65 27.14 -13.49
C GLY A 388 12.86 26.91 -12.57
N GLU A 389 12.79 27.38 -11.32
CA GLU A 389 13.80 27.12 -10.29
C GLU A 389 13.88 25.60 -9.98
N ILE A 390 12.72 24.98 -9.74
CA ILE A 390 12.61 23.56 -9.39
C ILE A 390 13.03 22.64 -10.54
N ILE A 391 12.68 22.97 -11.79
CA ILE A 391 13.18 22.24 -12.97
C ILE A 391 14.70 22.35 -13.08
N GLY A 392 15.28 23.50 -12.73
CA GLY A 392 16.73 23.68 -12.63
C GLY A 392 17.37 22.79 -11.56
N VAL A 393 16.68 22.59 -10.43
CA VAL A 393 17.09 21.68 -9.36
C VAL A 393 17.07 20.22 -9.84
N PHE A 394 15.95 19.74 -10.36
CA PHE A 394 15.82 18.35 -10.83
C PHE A 394 16.78 18.03 -11.98
N ARG A 395 17.05 18.99 -12.87
CA ARG A 395 18.08 18.82 -13.91
C ARG A 395 19.44 18.46 -13.33
N ARG A 396 19.85 19.14 -12.25
CA ARG A 396 21.14 18.87 -11.58
C ARG A 396 21.12 17.51 -10.91
N ILE A 397 20.05 17.19 -10.19
CA ILE A 397 19.87 15.88 -9.53
C ILE A 397 19.97 14.75 -10.55
N LEU A 398 19.21 14.80 -11.65
CA LEU A 398 19.25 13.80 -12.72
C LEU A 398 20.63 13.68 -13.36
N THR A 399 21.30 14.81 -13.62
CA THR A 399 22.64 14.82 -14.22
C THR A 399 23.65 14.11 -13.31
N ASP A 400 23.64 14.41 -12.01
CA ASP A 400 24.53 13.78 -11.04
C ASP A 400 24.23 12.28 -10.87
N MET A 401 22.93 11.93 -10.89
CA MET A 401 22.43 10.58 -10.71
C MET A 401 23.03 9.57 -11.71
N VAL A 402 23.25 9.97 -12.97
CA VAL A 402 23.88 9.11 -13.99
C VAL A 402 25.20 8.49 -13.52
N THR A 403 25.97 9.21 -12.70
CA THR A 403 27.28 8.75 -12.20
C THR A 403 27.23 8.13 -10.81
N ARG A 404 26.19 8.43 -10.03
CA ARG A 404 26.01 8.02 -8.64
C ARG A 404 25.20 6.73 -8.51
N LEU A 405 24.15 6.60 -9.32
CA LEU A 405 23.21 5.48 -9.27
C LEU A 405 23.91 4.12 -9.48
N PRO A 406 24.83 3.93 -10.46
CA PRO A 406 25.59 2.68 -10.57
C PRO A 406 26.51 2.36 -9.38
N LYS A 407 26.79 3.34 -8.52
CA LYS A 407 27.64 3.21 -7.33
C LYS A 407 26.84 3.11 -6.03
N VAL A 408 25.52 3.31 -6.10
CA VAL A 408 24.63 3.35 -4.94
C VAL A 408 25.07 4.41 -3.91
N ASP A 409 25.50 5.60 -4.39
CA ASP A 409 26.02 6.71 -3.57
C ASP A 409 24.99 7.83 -3.51
N ARG A 410 24.35 8.01 -2.35
CA ARG A 410 23.26 8.98 -2.12
C ARG A 410 22.02 8.76 -2.99
N CYS A 411 21.96 7.65 -3.71
CA CYS A 411 20.91 7.32 -4.65
C CYS A 411 20.95 5.83 -4.97
N ASP A 412 19.79 5.20 -5.04
CA ASP A 412 19.60 3.81 -5.48
C ASP A 412 18.45 3.69 -6.49
N GLY A 413 18.24 2.48 -7.00
CA GLY A 413 17.26 2.21 -8.06
C GLY A 413 15.83 2.56 -7.65
N MET A 414 15.47 2.26 -6.39
CA MET A 414 14.15 2.58 -5.84
C MET A 414 13.93 4.10 -5.78
N LEU A 415 14.89 4.86 -5.24
CA LEU A 415 14.81 6.32 -5.21
C LEU A 415 14.70 6.90 -6.63
N ALA A 416 15.50 6.39 -7.58
CA ALA A 416 15.46 6.83 -8.96
C ALA A 416 14.10 6.58 -9.59
N GLY A 417 13.51 5.40 -9.38
CA GLY A 417 12.16 5.06 -9.86
C GLY A 417 11.08 5.93 -9.25
N LEU A 418 11.07 6.08 -7.93
CA LEU A 418 10.11 6.94 -7.21
C LEU A 418 10.21 8.40 -7.67
N MET A 419 11.41 8.96 -7.83
CA MET A 419 11.60 10.33 -8.30
C MET A 419 10.93 10.60 -9.66
N MET A 420 10.80 9.59 -10.52
CA MET A 420 10.10 9.76 -11.80
C MET A 420 8.62 10.08 -11.60
N SER A 421 7.95 9.62 -10.53
CA SER A 421 6.57 10.02 -10.24
C SER A 421 6.48 11.53 -10.00
N THR A 422 7.43 12.08 -9.24
CA THR A 422 7.50 13.52 -9.00
C THR A 422 7.70 14.30 -10.30
N LEU A 423 8.54 13.78 -11.21
CA LEU A 423 8.78 14.40 -12.51
C LEU A 423 7.54 14.37 -13.42
N ILE A 424 6.74 13.30 -13.35
CA ILE A 424 5.44 13.19 -14.00
C ILE A 424 4.48 14.23 -13.43
N ASP A 425 4.36 14.31 -12.11
CA ASP A 425 3.42 15.22 -11.43
C ASP A 425 3.67 16.70 -11.77
N ILE A 426 4.94 17.10 -11.86
CA ILE A 426 5.31 18.48 -12.26
C ILE A 426 5.37 18.68 -13.78
N ASN A 427 5.05 17.63 -14.54
CA ASN A 427 5.15 17.54 -15.99
C ASN A 427 6.49 18.08 -16.50
N ALA A 428 7.59 17.47 -16.06
CA ALA A 428 8.96 17.86 -16.38
C ALA A 428 9.39 17.45 -17.80
N TYR A 429 8.58 17.73 -18.82
CA TYR A 429 8.86 17.38 -20.21
C TYR A 429 10.23 17.89 -20.70
N GLU A 430 10.69 19.03 -20.20
CA GLU A 430 11.99 19.61 -20.55
C GLU A 430 13.19 18.84 -19.98
N LEU A 431 12.96 17.84 -19.13
CA LEU A 431 13.98 16.96 -18.55
C LEU A 431 14.05 15.58 -19.22
N LEU A 432 13.28 15.34 -20.29
CA LEU A 432 13.31 14.06 -21.03
C LEU A 432 14.73 13.58 -21.40
N PRO A 433 15.67 14.43 -21.87
CA PRO A 433 17.04 14.01 -22.15
C PRO A 433 17.77 13.47 -20.92
N GLU A 434 17.65 14.18 -19.78
CA GLU A 434 18.28 13.80 -18.52
C GLU A 434 17.62 12.55 -17.91
N ILE A 435 16.28 12.45 -17.97
CA ILE A 435 15.53 11.25 -17.57
C ILE A 435 16.02 10.04 -18.36
N LYS A 436 16.13 10.18 -19.70
CA LYS A 436 16.65 9.10 -20.55
C LYS A 436 18.06 8.68 -20.13
N ALA A 437 18.94 9.64 -19.84
CA ALA A 437 20.30 9.36 -19.42
C ALA A 437 20.37 8.55 -18.10
N VAL A 438 19.43 8.79 -17.18
CA VAL A 438 19.30 7.98 -15.95
C VAL A 438 18.83 6.56 -16.27
N PHE A 439 17.80 6.40 -17.11
CA PHE A 439 17.35 5.06 -17.53
C PHE A 439 18.42 4.28 -18.32
N ASP A 440 19.25 4.96 -19.11
CA ASP A 440 20.37 4.35 -19.86
C ASP A 440 21.46 3.75 -18.93
N THR A 441 21.40 4.00 -17.62
CA THR A 441 22.26 3.33 -16.63
C THR A 441 21.84 1.89 -16.33
N ASP A 442 20.62 1.48 -16.70
CA ASP A 442 20.00 0.17 -16.37
C ASP A 442 19.92 -0.12 -14.84
N CYS A 443 19.99 0.95 -14.04
CA CYS A 443 19.98 0.89 -12.58
C CYS A 443 18.70 1.49 -11.95
N VAL A 444 17.70 1.87 -12.76
CA VAL A 444 16.41 2.39 -12.28
C VAL A 444 15.49 1.23 -11.95
N ASP A 445 14.86 1.27 -10.78
CA ASP A 445 13.80 0.34 -10.42
C ASP A 445 12.51 0.70 -11.17
N LEU A 446 12.00 -0.24 -11.96
CA LEU A 446 10.82 -0.02 -12.79
C LEU A 446 9.50 -0.33 -12.07
N SER A 447 9.52 -0.88 -10.84
CA SER A 447 8.33 -1.25 -10.06
C SER A 447 7.43 -0.07 -9.72
N ALA A 448 7.99 1.13 -9.53
CA ALA A 448 7.23 2.30 -9.16
C ALA A 448 6.44 2.90 -10.33
N VAL A 449 7.06 3.02 -11.51
CA VAL A 449 6.54 3.85 -12.62
C VAL A 449 6.70 3.24 -14.02
N GLY A 450 7.36 2.10 -14.16
CA GLY A 450 7.68 1.49 -15.45
C GLY A 450 8.97 2.03 -16.10
N ASP A 451 9.12 1.77 -17.39
CA ASP A 451 10.31 2.12 -18.17
C ASP A 451 10.28 3.55 -18.74
N TYR A 452 11.37 3.96 -19.38
CA TYR A 452 11.48 5.30 -19.98
C TYR A 452 10.33 5.64 -20.94
N ASP A 453 9.86 4.67 -21.73
CA ASP A 453 8.79 4.92 -22.69
C ASP A 453 7.45 5.18 -21.97
N ALA A 454 7.20 4.50 -20.85
CA ALA A 454 6.08 4.82 -19.97
C ALA A 454 6.16 6.27 -19.45
N ILE A 455 7.29 6.69 -18.88
CA ILE A 455 7.46 8.06 -18.35
C ILE A 455 7.29 9.09 -19.47
N LYS A 456 7.91 8.84 -20.63
CA LYS A 456 7.83 9.74 -21.78
C LYS A 456 6.39 9.91 -22.28
N SER A 457 5.56 8.88 -22.15
CA SER A 457 4.16 8.93 -22.59
C SER A 457 3.26 9.80 -21.69
N GLU A 458 3.62 9.94 -20.42
CA GLU A 458 2.90 10.80 -19.45
C GLU A 458 3.28 12.28 -19.54
N LEU A 459 4.50 12.56 -20.00
CA LEU A 459 5.00 13.93 -20.09
C LEU A 459 4.51 14.61 -21.36
N THR A 460 3.96 15.83 -21.22
CA THR A 460 3.36 16.58 -22.32
C THR A 460 4.15 17.87 -22.63
N PRO A 461 4.26 18.27 -23.92
CA PRO A 461 5.01 19.47 -24.30
C PRO A 461 4.48 20.81 -23.77
N ASP A 462 3.29 20.84 -23.18
CA ASP A 462 2.72 22.06 -22.57
C ASP A 462 3.31 22.35 -21.18
N CYS A 463 4.07 21.42 -20.60
CA CYS A 463 4.83 21.54 -19.36
C CYS A 463 4.01 21.99 -18.15
N ARG A 464 2.69 21.83 -18.21
CA ARG A 464 1.79 22.19 -17.11
C ARG A 464 1.77 21.05 -16.09
N PRO A 465 2.07 21.32 -14.80
CA PRO A 465 1.93 20.31 -13.76
C PRO A 465 0.52 19.72 -13.72
N SER A 466 0.41 18.51 -13.19
CA SER A 466 -0.88 17.92 -12.82
C SER A 466 -1.66 18.88 -11.92
N ALA A 467 -2.96 19.01 -12.17
CA ALA A 467 -3.86 19.77 -11.30
C ALA A 467 -4.11 19.05 -9.96
N VAL A 468 -3.73 17.78 -9.85
CA VAL A 468 -3.90 16.94 -8.66
C VAL A 468 -2.52 16.72 -8.04
N CYS A 469 -2.30 17.31 -6.87
CA CYS A 469 -1.19 16.91 -6.01
C CYS A 469 -1.68 15.73 -5.16
N HIS A 470 -1.02 14.57 -5.26
CA HIS A 470 -1.35 13.38 -4.45
C HIS A 470 -1.25 13.67 -2.93
N HIS A 471 -0.46 14.68 -2.55
CA HIS A 471 -0.24 15.11 -1.17
C HIS A 471 -0.70 16.55 -0.92
N ALA A 472 -1.91 16.90 -1.41
CA ALA A 472 -2.48 18.23 -1.25
C ALA A 472 -2.42 18.72 0.21
N LEU A 473 -2.06 20.00 0.41
CA LEU A 473 -2.12 20.63 1.73
C LEU A 473 -3.57 20.66 2.22
N GLN A 474 -3.92 19.70 3.05
CA GLN A 474 -5.19 19.67 3.77
C GLN A 474 -5.04 20.41 5.10
N ASP A 475 -6.13 20.99 5.59
CA ASP A 475 -6.16 21.53 6.94
C ASP A 475 -6.04 20.40 7.97
N ILE A 476 -5.50 20.73 9.15
CA ILE A 476 -5.25 19.75 10.21
C ILE A 476 -6.50 18.95 10.63
N HIS A 477 -7.72 19.51 10.55
CA HIS A 477 -8.94 18.78 10.94
C HIS A 477 -9.29 17.72 9.91
N THR A 478 -9.14 18.03 8.63
CA THR A 478 -9.33 17.07 7.54
C THR A 478 -8.33 15.92 7.68
N VAL A 479 -7.05 16.22 7.90
CA VAL A 479 -6.02 15.20 8.13
C VAL A 479 -6.36 14.34 9.35
N ASN A 480 -6.70 14.96 10.47
CA ASN A 480 -7.04 14.25 11.71
C ASN A 480 -8.28 13.34 11.57
N LYS A 481 -9.29 13.76 10.79
CA LYS A 481 -10.47 12.94 10.48
C LYS A 481 -10.13 11.77 9.57
N TRP A 482 -9.25 11.97 8.59
CA TRP A 482 -8.74 10.92 7.73
C TRP A 482 -7.94 9.89 8.53
N LEU A 483 -7.09 10.30 9.46
CA LEU A 483 -6.35 9.36 10.34
C LEU A 483 -7.28 8.43 11.13
N LYS A 484 -8.45 8.93 11.54
CA LYS A 484 -9.46 8.13 12.24
C LYS A 484 -9.99 6.96 11.40
N THR A 485 -9.91 7.01 10.07
CA THR A 485 -10.39 5.90 9.22
C THR A 485 -9.47 4.68 9.27
N PHE A 486 -8.24 4.83 9.76
CA PHE A 486 -7.29 3.72 9.97
C PHE A 486 -7.41 3.10 11.37
N VAL A 487 -8.22 3.71 12.25
CA VAL A 487 -8.50 3.20 13.59
C VAL A 487 -9.73 2.30 13.49
N PRO A 488 -9.64 1.01 13.87
CA PRO A 488 -10.80 0.14 13.89
C PRO A 488 -11.91 0.78 14.74
N ALA A 489 -13.13 0.81 14.24
CA ALA A 489 -14.28 1.25 15.04
C ALA A 489 -14.43 0.32 16.24
N ILE A 490 -13.86 0.70 17.38
CA ILE A 490 -14.21 0.10 18.66
C ILE A 490 -15.55 0.73 19.01
N ASP A 491 -16.64 0.00 18.79
CA ASP A 491 -17.95 0.33 19.34
C ASP A 491 -17.77 0.57 20.85
N SER A 492 -17.84 1.84 21.23
CA SER A 492 -17.85 2.25 22.62
C SER A 492 -19.25 2.02 23.19
N GLU A 493 -19.60 0.76 23.44
CA GLU A 493 -20.62 0.45 24.46
C GLU A 493 -19.92 0.36 25.82
N ARG A 494 -19.88 1.50 26.53
CA ARG A 494 -19.86 1.57 27.99
C ARG A 494 -20.71 2.72 28.50
#